data_AF-A0A2D5VFX7-F1
#
_entry.id   AF-A0A2D5VFX7-F1
#
_cell.length_a   1.000
_cell.length_b   1.000
_cell.length_c   1.000
_cell.angle_alpha   90.00
_cell.angle_beta   90.00
_cell.angle_gamma   90.00
#
_symmetry.space_group_name_H-M   'P 1'
#
loop_
_entity.id
_entity.type
_entity.pdbx_description
1 polymer ?
#
loop_
_entity_poly.entity_id
_entity_poly.type
_entity_poly.pdbx_seq_one_letter_code
_entity_poly.pdbx_strand_id
1 'polypeptide(L)'
;MWPTAYQAAPFRLLQTCQQVLSLLRPLVEDQDLFLQLEWAPDLSPIRQGDQQKISQVLINLISNAIKFSSEGSMRLKVVPLE
;
A
#
# COMPACT_ATOMS: atom_id res chain seq x y z
N MET A 1 23.08 -7.41 0.69
CA MET A 1 23.09 -6.32 -0.31
C MET A 1 21.70 -6.28 -0.93
N TRP A 2 20.93 -5.22 -0.69
CA TRP A 2 19.64 -5.07 -1.37
C TRP A 2 19.90 -4.69 -2.83
N PRO A 3 19.10 -5.18 -3.80
CA PRO A 3 19.17 -4.65 -5.15
C PRO A 3 18.76 -3.16 -5.11
N THR A 4 19.73 -2.28 -5.22
CA THR A 4 19.51 -0.82 -5.30
C THR A 4 18.98 -0.42 -6.67
N ALA A 5 19.27 -1.21 -7.71
CA ALA A 5 18.83 -0.95 -9.07
C ALA A 5 17.30 -0.84 -9.16
N TYR A 6 16.83 0.23 -9.79
CA TYR A 6 15.43 0.44 -10.13
C TYR A 6 15.07 -0.37 -11.38
N GLN A 7 14.00 -1.15 -11.31
CA GLN A 7 13.54 -1.98 -12.44
C GLN A 7 12.15 -1.54 -12.88
N ALA A 8 12.07 -0.75 -13.96
CA ALA A 8 10.81 -0.31 -14.51
C ALA A 8 10.14 -1.41 -15.35
N ALA A 9 8.95 -1.82 -14.95
CA ALA A 9 8.11 -2.74 -15.69
C ALA A 9 6.62 -2.38 -15.53
N PRO A 10 5.74 -2.81 -16.45
CA PRO A 10 4.30 -2.68 -16.23
C PRO A 10 3.87 -3.59 -15.08
N PHE A 11 3.11 -3.05 -14.13
CA PHE A 11 2.55 -3.81 -13.02
C PHE A 11 1.15 -3.32 -12.65
N ARG A 12 0.38 -4.16 -11.94
CA ARG A 12 -0.97 -3.82 -11.46
C ARG A 12 -0.87 -3.17 -10.08
N LEU A 13 -0.97 -1.84 -10.04
CA LEU A 13 -0.88 -1.06 -8.80
C LEU A 13 -2.01 -1.43 -7.83
N LEU A 14 -3.25 -1.58 -8.33
CA LEU A 14 -4.39 -1.97 -7.47
C LEU A 14 -4.12 -3.31 -6.75
N GLN A 15 -3.63 -4.31 -7.48
CA GLN A 15 -3.28 -5.61 -6.92
C GLN A 15 -2.13 -5.49 -5.90
N THR A 16 -1.15 -4.63 -6.18
CA THR A 16 -0.04 -4.36 -5.26
C THR A 16 -0.53 -3.76 -3.95
N CYS A 17 -1.42 -2.77 -4.01
CA CYS A 17 -2.06 -2.20 -2.82
C CYS A 17 -2.84 -3.26 -2.04
N GLN A 18 -3.66 -4.06 -2.72
CA GLN A 18 -4.44 -5.14 -2.08
C GLN A 18 -3.56 -6.19 -1.40
N GLN A 19 -2.44 -6.57 -2.03
CA GLN A 19 -1.46 -7.51 -1.46
C GLN A 19 -0.80 -6.95 -0.20
N VAL A 20 -0.38 -5.68 -0.22
CA VAL A 20 0.21 -5.03 0.96
C VAL A 20 -0.81 -4.92 2.09
N LEU A 21 -2.05 -4.54 1.80
CA LEU A 21 -3.09 -4.47 2.83
C LEU A 21 -3.41 -5.85 3.41
N SER A 22 -3.46 -6.89 2.57
CA SER A 22 -3.67 -8.26 3.03
C SER A 22 -2.53 -8.76 3.92
N LEU A 23 -1.28 -8.40 3.59
CA LEU A 23 -0.10 -8.72 4.39
C LEU A 23 -0.15 -8.07 5.78
N LEU A 24 -0.66 -6.85 5.88
CA LEU A 24 -0.68 -6.08 7.13
C LEU A 24 -1.98 -6.23 7.93
N ARG A 25 -3.03 -6.81 7.34
CA ARG A 25 -4.34 -7.01 7.99
C ARG A 25 -4.25 -7.73 9.33
N PRO A 26 -3.46 -8.80 9.50
CA PRO A 26 -3.36 -9.49 10.80
C PRO A 26 -2.82 -8.59 11.92
N LEU A 27 -2.08 -7.53 11.60
CA LEU A 27 -1.57 -6.59 12.60
C LEU A 27 -2.65 -5.68 13.18
N VAL A 28 -3.80 -5.58 12.52
CA VAL A 28 -4.94 -4.74 12.96
C VAL A 28 -6.17 -5.56 13.35
N GLU A 29 -6.21 -6.88 13.08
CA GLU A 29 -7.37 -7.74 13.36
C GLU A 29 -7.72 -7.83 14.85
N ASP A 30 -6.70 -7.82 15.72
CA ASP A 30 -6.88 -7.89 17.17
C ASP A 30 -6.83 -6.50 17.85
N GLN A 31 -6.88 -5.42 17.07
CA GLN A 31 -6.87 -4.03 17.56
C GLN A 31 -8.18 -3.33 17.18
N ASP A 32 -8.52 -2.24 17.86
CA ASP A 32 -9.65 -1.36 17.50
C ASP A 32 -9.31 -0.47 16.28
N LEU A 33 -8.63 -1.04 15.28
CA LEU A 33 -8.09 -0.38 14.11
C LEU A 33 -8.66 -0.95 12.82
N PHE A 34 -9.20 -0.07 11.98
CA PHE A 34 -9.72 -0.43 10.67
C PHE A 34 -8.78 0.06 9.56
N LEU A 35 -8.43 -0.81 8.62
CA LEU A 35 -7.59 -0.48 7.48
C LEU A 35 -8.38 -0.63 6.17
N GLN A 36 -8.48 0.45 5.40
CA GLN A 36 -9.26 0.49 4.16
C GLN A 36 -8.45 0.99 2.95
N LEU A 37 -8.74 0.44 1.77
CA LEU A 37 -8.31 0.96 0.47
C LEU A 37 -9.36 1.90 -0.10
N GLU A 38 -8.96 3.12 -0.45
CA GLU A 38 -9.76 4.07 -1.24
C GLU A 38 -9.09 4.24 -2.61
N TRP A 39 -9.76 3.77 -3.66
CA TRP A 39 -9.25 3.79 -5.03
C TRP A 39 -10.11 4.68 -5.91
N ALA A 40 -9.49 5.61 -6.64
CA ALA A 40 -10.21 6.48 -7.56
C ALA A 40 -10.78 5.68 -8.76
N PRO A 41 -12.08 5.84 -9.09
CA PRO A 41 -12.78 4.99 -10.06
C PRO A 41 -12.27 5.12 -11.50
N ASP A 42 -11.70 6.27 -11.84
CA ASP A 42 -11.13 6.63 -13.14
C ASP A 42 -9.64 6.26 -13.26
N LEU A 43 -9.03 5.76 -12.18
CA LEU A 43 -7.62 5.45 -12.15
C LEU A 43 -7.33 4.10 -12.82
N SER A 44 -6.63 4.13 -13.94
CA SER A 44 -6.13 2.90 -14.59
C SER A 44 -5.31 2.07 -13.58
N PRO A 45 -5.54 0.76 -13.46
CA PRO A 45 -4.86 -0.08 -12.48
C PRO A 45 -3.41 -0.40 -12.86
N ILE A 46 -3.00 -0.21 -14.12
CA ILE A 46 -1.66 -0.54 -14.60
C ILE A 46 -0.76 0.69 -14.50
N ARG A 47 0.45 0.51 -13.97
CA ARG A 47 1.50 1.53 -13.91
C ARG A 47 2.81 0.99 -14.44
N GLN A 48 3.68 1.89 -14.90
CA GLN A 48 5.06 1.59 -15.24
C GLN A 48 5.95 1.97 -14.06
N GLY A 49 6.70 1.02 -13.51
CA GLY A 49 7.64 1.28 -12.43
C GLY A 49 8.13 0.04 -11.72
N ASP A 50 8.76 0.23 -10.57
CA ASP A 50 9.31 -0.85 -9.75
C ASP A 50 8.31 -1.28 -8.68
N GLN A 51 7.57 -2.36 -8.97
CA GLN A 51 6.55 -2.91 -8.08
C GLN A 51 7.12 -3.24 -6.68
N GLN A 52 8.33 -3.78 -6.61
CA GLN A 52 8.92 -4.22 -5.33
C GLN A 52 9.23 -3.02 -4.43
N LYS A 53 9.82 -1.96 -5.01
CA LYS A 53 10.08 -0.72 -4.27
C LYS A 53 8.79 -0.03 -3.85
N ILE A 54 7.76 0.00 -4.68
CA ILE A 54 6.44 0.54 -4.30
C ILE A 54 5.85 -0.25 -3.14
N SER A 55 5.84 -1.59 -3.20
CA SER A 55 5.40 -2.42 -2.08
C SER A 55 6.15 -2.10 -0.79
N GLN A 56 7.48 -1.95 -0.86
CA GLN A 56 8.29 -1.62 0.31
C GLN A 56 7.92 -0.26 0.92
N VAL A 57 7.71 0.76 0.09
CA VAL A 57 7.27 2.08 0.55
C VAL A 57 5.91 1.97 1.24
N LEU A 58 4.94 1.29 0.62
CA LEU A 58 3.61 1.11 1.21
C LEU A 58 3.67 0.34 2.54
N ILE A 59 4.46 -0.73 2.62
CA ILE A 59 4.65 -1.51 3.86
C ILE A 59 5.21 -0.61 4.96
N ASN A 60 6.24 0.18 4.68
CA ASN A 60 6.87 1.05 5.67
C ASN A 60 5.90 2.12 6.18
N LEU A 61 5.13 2.74 5.27
CA LEU A 61 4.19 3.79 5.66
C LEU A 61 3.02 3.22 6.48
N ILE A 62 2.42 2.11 6.03
CA ILE A 62 1.26 1.53 6.70
C ILE A 62 1.66 0.86 8.03
N SER A 63 2.81 0.18 8.10
CA SER A 63 3.29 -0.38 9.37
C SER A 63 3.60 0.72 10.40
N ASN A 64 4.14 1.87 9.98
CA ASN A 64 4.27 3.03 10.85
C ASN A 64 2.91 3.54 11.32
N ALA A 65 1.93 3.66 10.42
CA ALA A 65 0.58 4.09 10.81
C ALA A 65 -0.05 3.14 11.86
N ILE A 66 0.09 1.82 11.68
CA ILE A 66 -0.38 0.81 12.64
C ILE A 66 0.36 0.95 13.97
N LYS A 67 1.69 1.07 13.95
CA LYS A 67 2.52 1.16 15.16
C LYS A 67 2.19 2.39 16.02
N PHE A 68 1.80 3.51 15.40
CA PHE A 68 1.56 4.78 16.08
C PHE A 68 0.08 5.11 16.25
N SER A 69 -0.81 4.16 16.00
CA SER A 69 -2.25 4.29 16.25
C SER A 69 -2.68 3.21 17.24
N SER A 70 -3.59 3.54 18.15
CA SER A 70 -4.15 2.59 19.12
C SER A 70 -5.61 2.25 18.84
N GLU A 71 -6.34 3.13 18.15
CA GLU A 71 -7.75 2.97 17.80
C GLU A 71 -8.12 3.83 16.58
N GLY A 72 -9.24 3.52 15.93
CA GLY A 72 -9.82 4.31 14.85
C GLY A 72 -9.66 3.68 13.46
N SER A 73 -9.50 4.52 12.43
CA SER A 73 -9.41 4.06 11.05
C SER A 73 -8.25 4.69 10.28
N MET A 74 -7.64 3.89 9.42
CA MET A 74 -6.55 4.25 8.52
C MET A 74 -6.98 3.97 7.09
N ARG A 75 -6.63 4.88 6.18
CA ARG A 75 -6.99 4.78 4.76
C ARG A 75 -5.76 4.92 3.87
N LEU A 76 -5.57 3.94 2.99
CA LEU A 76 -4.68 4.07 1.84
C LEU A 76 -5.50 4.67 0.68
N LYS A 77 -5.27 5.94 0.37
CA LYS A 77 -5.95 6.62 -0.74
C LYS A 77 -5.04 6.71 -1.96
N VAL A 78 -5.53 6.24 -3.11
CA VAL A 78 -4.82 6.30 -4.39
C VAL A 78 -5.66 7.08 -5.39
N VAL A 79 -5.12 8.22 -5.84
CA VAL A 79 -5.76 9.19 -6.73
C VAL A 79 -4.84 9.57 -7.90
N PRO A 80 -5.37 10.07 -9.02
CA PRO A 80 -4.56 10.73 -10.04
C PRO A 80 -3.74 11.89 -9.46
N LEU A 81 -2.57 12.15 -10.04
CA LEU A 81 -1.83 13.39 -9.77
C LEU A 81 -2.41 14.48 -10.67
N GLU A 82 -2.77 15.62 -10.09
CA GLU A 82 -3.16 16.83 -10.83
C GLU A 82 -1.93 17.52 -11.48
#